data_AF-A0A1E3PBG2-F1
#
_entry.id   AF-A0A1E3PBG2-F1
#
_cell.length_a   1.000
_cell.length_b   1.000
_cell.length_c   1.000
_cell.angle_alpha   90.00
_cell.angle_beta   90.00
_cell.angle_gamma   90.00
#
_symmetry.space_group_name_H-M   'P 1'
#
loop_
_entity.id
_entity.type
_entity.pdbx_description
1 polymer ?
#
loop_
_entity_poly.entity_id
_entity_poly.type
_entity_poly.pdbx_seq_one_letter_code
_entity_poly.pdbx_strand_id
1 'polypeptide(L)'
;MSFVDEEWSKLSLQVANEPDNVPHWEALINYVSKDLSKITPTPKINSFRISYDQFLFRFPILEQYWVNYAELEFKLGNTELARDVYQRGLNSNPYSLLIWIQYLRFLRKVELDYEKLVWFFQSAESKIGYHYHSYEFWSEFLEFEEKFNGKSLFYFNILRKIIELPIYNFAIFFKAWLNEIENLNHENVLKLVDEQDIVKKFKVSLDKKDLKKLDYHDLKAKLKKTYTDLYITTQFRSFELYQFEKNITLEYYVPNFYRSFQELTNWEQYISFIELNGSPKQIEQLYERALIPLANYPTIWLKYANYFIGLSQFQNAKNLLYKSLIFMNKTNAIQIQTKLVKIECALKNYIKAKDLLVTVLSVNETNIELFLELINLEYIISHENLTKFKNFVINLIQEKPVKIANVLLKHLTSFKNITIDVKLLQSLNENGKFNESLDFWLIYLNTLLLANAERAEVLNWFSFAVGKIGEDRKLKQWFDDYLSYDSQEDIEQYFKLNRKLVLTNQ
;
A
#
# COMPACT_ATOMS: atom_id res chain seq x y z
N MET A 1 33.66 -27.10 25.06
CA MET A 1 33.68 -27.24 23.59
C MET A 1 32.38 -26.69 23.06
N SER A 2 32.41 -25.56 22.37
CA SER A 2 31.22 -25.03 21.68
C SER A 2 30.81 -26.04 20.62
N PHE A 3 29.63 -26.64 20.78
CA PHE A 3 29.01 -27.44 19.73
C PHE A 3 28.66 -26.46 18.61
N VAL A 4 29.58 -26.28 17.66
CA VAL A 4 29.29 -25.53 16.44
C VAL A 4 28.46 -26.47 15.59
N ASP A 5 27.18 -26.14 15.43
CA ASP A 5 26.28 -26.87 14.55
C ASP A 5 26.69 -26.61 13.10
N GLU A 6 27.44 -27.54 12.51
CA GLU A 6 28.01 -27.43 11.16
C GLU A 6 26.91 -27.38 10.08
N GLU A 7 25.82 -28.11 10.28
CA GLU A 7 24.68 -28.12 9.34
C GLU A 7 23.90 -26.81 9.40
N TRP A 8 23.62 -26.29 10.60
CA TRP A 8 23.05 -24.95 10.75
C TRP A 8 23.94 -23.89 10.11
N SER A 9 25.26 -23.98 10.33
CA SER A 9 26.23 -23.04 9.76
C SER A 9 26.21 -23.07 8.23
N LYS A 10 26.17 -24.27 7.62
CA LYS A 10 26.08 -24.44 6.17
C LYS A 10 24.77 -23.86 5.60
N LEU A 11 23.63 -24.18 6.21
CA LEU A 11 22.32 -23.68 5.76
C LEU A 11 22.20 -22.16 5.96
N SER A 12 22.72 -21.63 7.07
CA SER A 12 22.78 -20.19 7.33
C SER A 12 23.65 -19.45 6.31
N LEU A 13 24.77 -20.04 5.88
CA LEU A 13 25.60 -19.48 4.80
C LEU A 13 24.87 -19.46 3.45
N GLN A 14 24.10 -20.49 3.11
CA GLN A 14 23.29 -20.50 1.88
C GLN A 14 22.27 -19.36 1.88
N VAL A 15 21.59 -19.17 3.01
CA VAL A 15 20.65 -18.08 3.21
C VAL A 15 21.34 -16.70 3.18
N ALA A 16 22.53 -16.57 3.77
CA ALA A 16 23.29 -15.32 3.74
C ALA A 16 23.74 -14.93 2.32
N ASN A 17 24.07 -15.93 1.48
CA ASN A 17 24.46 -15.72 0.09
C ASN A 17 23.25 -15.36 -0.80
N GLU A 18 22.10 -15.99 -0.55
CA GLU A 18 20.86 -15.74 -1.29
C GLU A 18 19.67 -15.44 -0.37
N PRO A 19 19.59 -14.22 0.20
CA PRO A 19 18.57 -13.88 1.21
C PRO A 19 17.13 -13.89 0.69
N ASP A 20 16.94 -13.79 -0.62
CA ASP A 20 15.60 -13.73 -1.26
C ASP A 20 15.06 -15.10 -1.67
N ASN A 21 15.87 -16.16 -1.52
CA ASN A 21 15.52 -17.50 -1.94
C ASN A 21 14.79 -18.25 -0.81
N VAL A 22 13.46 -18.24 -0.85
CA VAL A 22 12.61 -18.85 0.20
C VAL A 22 12.89 -20.34 0.41
N PRO A 23 13.05 -21.20 -0.62
CA PRO A 23 13.45 -22.59 -0.42
C PRO A 23 14.69 -22.80 0.49
N HIS A 24 15.71 -21.94 0.42
CA HIS A 24 16.86 -22.02 1.33
C HIS A 24 16.47 -21.73 2.78
N TRP A 25 15.60 -20.74 2.99
CA TRP A 25 15.03 -20.47 4.31
C TRP A 25 14.17 -21.63 4.82
N GLU A 26 13.33 -22.22 3.98
CA GLU A 26 12.48 -23.36 4.38
C GLU A 26 13.34 -24.55 4.80
N ALA A 27 14.45 -24.82 4.10
CA ALA A 27 15.40 -25.86 4.50
C ALA A 27 16.01 -25.59 5.88
N LEU A 28 16.43 -24.34 6.15
CA LEU A 28 16.95 -23.92 7.45
C LEU A 28 15.87 -24.04 8.56
N ILE A 29 14.66 -23.54 8.31
CA ILE A 29 13.56 -23.57 9.28
C ILE A 29 13.17 -25.02 9.59
N ASN A 30 13.04 -25.88 8.57
CA ASN A 30 12.73 -27.29 8.76
C ASN A 30 13.81 -28.02 9.57
N TYR A 31 15.09 -27.68 9.35
CA TYR A 31 16.19 -28.23 10.12
C TYR A 31 16.09 -27.85 11.60
N VAL A 32 15.91 -26.56 11.88
CA VAL A 32 15.99 -26.04 13.24
C VAL A 32 14.74 -26.35 14.06
N SER A 33 13.57 -26.47 13.41
CA SER A 33 12.32 -26.92 14.03
C SER A 33 12.31 -28.40 14.39
N LYS A 34 13.26 -29.18 13.89
CA LYS A 34 13.31 -30.63 14.10
C LYS A 34 13.74 -31.00 15.52
N ASP A 35 12.97 -31.89 16.12
CA ASP A 35 13.22 -32.49 17.44
C ASP A 35 13.36 -31.47 18.59
N LEU A 36 12.57 -30.40 18.54
CA LEU A 36 12.45 -29.44 19.65
C LEU A 36 11.55 -30.00 20.77
N SER A 37 12.11 -30.04 21.98
CA SER A 37 11.45 -30.47 23.21
C SER A 37 11.90 -29.58 24.38
N LYS A 38 11.25 -29.71 25.54
CA LYS A 38 11.61 -28.95 26.76
C LYS A 38 13.02 -29.24 27.28
N ILE A 39 13.64 -30.32 26.83
CA ILE A 39 14.99 -30.76 27.23
C ILE A 39 16.06 -30.27 26.23
N THR A 40 15.65 -29.67 25.12
CA THR A 40 16.57 -29.23 24.07
C THR A 40 17.57 -28.20 24.62
N PRO A 41 18.88 -28.33 24.31
CA PRO A 41 19.91 -27.39 24.80
C PRO A 41 19.63 -25.93 24.38
N THR A 42 19.91 -25.00 25.29
CA THR A 42 19.71 -23.55 25.07
C THR A 42 20.33 -23.02 23.77
N PRO A 43 21.55 -23.44 23.35
CA PRO A 43 22.12 -22.99 22.08
C PRO A 43 21.24 -23.33 20.86
N LYS A 44 20.64 -24.53 20.81
CA LYS A 44 19.77 -24.96 19.70
C LYS A 44 18.45 -24.17 19.70
N ILE A 45 17.91 -23.86 20.88
CA ILE A 45 16.72 -22.98 21.02
C ILE A 45 17.04 -21.55 20.56
N ASN A 46 18.25 -21.05 20.84
CA ASN A 46 18.67 -19.73 20.36
C ASN A 46 18.81 -19.70 18.83
N SER A 47 19.43 -20.72 18.23
CA SER A 47 19.50 -20.85 16.77
C SER A 47 18.10 -20.89 16.15
N PHE A 48 17.15 -21.60 16.77
CA PHE A 48 15.73 -21.63 16.38
C PHE A 48 15.11 -20.24 16.34
N ARG A 49 15.19 -19.50 17.44
CA ARG A 49 14.61 -18.16 17.54
C ARG A 49 15.22 -17.20 16.52
N ILE A 50 16.55 -17.19 16.41
CA ILE A 50 17.27 -16.32 15.48
C ILE A 50 16.88 -16.64 14.03
N SER A 51 16.85 -17.92 13.65
CA SER A 51 16.47 -18.33 12.30
C SER A 51 15.04 -17.92 11.95
N TYR A 52 14.07 -18.11 12.86
CA TYR A 52 12.69 -17.67 12.65
C TYR A 52 12.55 -16.15 12.60
N ASP A 53 13.19 -15.43 13.53
CA ASP A 53 13.11 -13.96 13.59
C ASP A 53 13.70 -13.33 12.33
N GLN A 54 14.83 -13.84 11.82
CA GLN A 54 15.42 -13.37 10.57
C GLN A 54 14.55 -13.71 9.35
N PHE A 55 14.01 -14.92 9.31
CA PHE A 55 13.15 -15.36 8.22
C PHE A 55 11.87 -14.52 8.12
N LEU A 56 11.18 -14.33 9.24
CA LEU A 56 9.93 -13.58 9.31
C LEU A 56 10.14 -12.06 9.23
N PHE A 57 11.33 -11.56 9.59
CA PHE A 57 11.72 -10.18 9.28
C PHE A 57 11.84 -9.95 7.76
N ARG A 58 12.39 -10.92 7.01
CA ARG A 58 12.49 -10.82 5.55
C ARG A 58 11.16 -11.08 4.85
N PHE A 59 10.39 -12.06 5.32
CA PHE A 59 9.13 -12.49 4.71
C PHE A 59 7.95 -12.40 5.70
N PRO A 60 7.55 -11.19 6.12
CA PRO A 60 6.55 -11.01 7.16
C PRO A 60 5.15 -11.51 6.76
N ILE A 61 4.83 -11.59 5.46
CA ILE A 61 3.51 -12.02 4.95
C ILE A 61 3.29 -13.55 5.07
N LEU A 62 4.32 -14.33 5.40
CA LEU A 62 4.21 -15.79 5.51
C LEU A 62 3.48 -16.23 6.79
N GLU A 63 2.14 -16.16 6.75
CA GLU A 63 1.24 -16.30 7.90
C GLU A 63 1.40 -17.64 8.64
N GLN A 64 1.55 -18.75 7.90
CA GLN A 64 1.68 -20.08 8.49
C GLN A 64 2.95 -20.21 9.36
N TYR A 65 4.03 -19.52 8.99
CA TYR A 65 5.29 -19.60 9.74
C TYR A 65 5.24 -18.83 11.06
N TRP A 66 4.46 -17.75 11.14
CA TRP A 66 4.15 -17.09 12.41
C TRP A 66 3.41 -18.02 13.37
N VAL A 67 2.39 -18.74 12.86
CA VAL A 67 1.63 -19.72 13.65
C VAL A 67 2.55 -20.83 14.13
N ASN A 68 3.32 -21.44 13.22
CA ASN A 68 4.25 -22.52 13.56
C ASN A 68 5.27 -22.09 14.63
N TYR A 69 5.80 -20.87 14.53
CA TYR A 69 6.74 -20.34 15.51
C TYR A 69 6.11 -20.22 16.90
N ALA A 70 4.91 -19.61 16.98
CA ALA A 70 4.22 -19.44 18.25
C ALA A 70 3.81 -20.79 18.88
N GLU A 71 3.35 -21.74 18.07
CA GLU A 71 3.00 -23.09 18.54
C GLU A 71 4.22 -23.86 19.07
N LEU A 72 5.38 -23.74 18.41
CA LEU A 72 6.62 -24.35 18.88
C LEU A 72 7.10 -23.72 20.20
N GLU A 73 7.05 -22.40 20.35
CA GLU A 73 7.37 -21.74 21.63
C GLU A 73 6.42 -22.17 22.76
N PHE A 74 5.12 -22.30 22.44
CA PHE A 74 4.15 -22.81 23.40
C PHE A 74 4.43 -24.27 23.78
N LYS A 75 4.82 -25.12 22.82
CA LYS A 75 5.24 -26.51 23.09
C LYS A 75 6.49 -26.60 23.97
N LEU A 76 7.41 -25.65 23.83
CA LEU A 76 8.58 -25.50 24.71
C LEU A 76 8.20 -25.00 26.13
N GLY A 77 6.96 -24.55 26.33
CA GLY A 77 6.45 -24.06 27.61
C GLY A 77 6.60 -22.55 27.81
N ASN A 78 7.01 -21.80 26.77
CA ASN A 78 7.23 -20.37 26.85
C ASN A 78 5.97 -19.59 26.43
N THR A 79 4.97 -19.57 27.29
CA THR A 79 3.66 -18.95 26.98
C THR A 79 3.75 -17.47 26.62
N GLU A 80 4.55 -16.69 27.35
CA GLU A 80 4.71 -15.25 27.07
C GLU A 80 5.38 -15.00 25.71
N LEU A 81 6.42 -15.77 25.38
CA LEU A 81 7.07 -15.66 24.07
C LEU A 81 6.13 -16.06 22.94
N ALA A 82 5.33 -17.12 23.12
CA ALA A 82 4.31 -17.49 22.14
C ALA A 82 3.30 -16.35 21.91
N ARG A 83 2.85 -15.68 22.98
CA ARG A 83 1.98 -14.49 22.90
C ARG A 83 2.64 -13.36 22.12
N ASP A 84 3.91 -13.06 22.40
CA ASP A 84 4.67 -12.03 21.71
C ASP A 84 4.84 -12.34 20.22
N VAL A 85 5.09 -13.61 19.85
CA VAL A 85 5.19 -14.04 18.45
C VAL A 85 3.88 -13.83 17.71
N TYR A 86 2.73 -14.21 18.29
CA TYR A 86 1.42 -13.94 17.67
C TYR A 86 1.17 -12.44 17.49
N GLN A 87 1.49 -11.61 18.50
CA GLN A 87 1.31 -10.16 18.41
C GLN A 87 2.22 -9.54 17.33
N ARG A 88 3.48 -9.99 17.21
CA ARG A 88 4.37 -9.56 16.12
C ARG A 88 3.81 -9.95 14.75
N GLY A 89 3.31 -11.18 14.61
CA GLY A 89 2.65 -11.62 13.37
C GLY A 89 1.44 -10.77 13.01
N LEU A 90 0.59 -10.43 13.99
CA LEU A 90 -0.56 -9.54 13.79
C LEU A 90 -0.16 -8.09 13.53
N ASN A 91 0.96 -7.60 14.07
CA ASN A 91 1.47 -6.28 13.73
C ASN A 91 1.95 -6.21 12.27
N SER A 92 2.55 -7.28 11.76
CA SER A 92 2.95 -7.41 10.36
C SER A 92 1.74 -7.58 9.41
N ASN A 93 0.82 -8.48 9.76
CA ASN A 93 -0.36 -8.85 8.97
C ASN A 93 -1.64 -8.73 9.82
N PRO A 94 -2.14 -7.50 10.07
CA PRO A 94 -3.27 -7.29 10.99
C PRO A 94 -4.60 -7.89 10.53
N TYR A 95 -4.70 -8.23 9.24
CA TYR A 95 -5.91 -8.73 8.59
C TYR A 95 -5.83 -10.22 8.25
N SER A 96 -4.79 -10.93 8.73
CA SER A 96 -4.66 -12.38 8.54
C SER A 96 -5.73 -13.13 9.32
N LEU A 97 -6.65 -13.78 8.60
CA LEU A 97 -7.67 -14.65 9.21
C LEU A 97 -7.03 -15.80 10.00
N LEU A 98 -5.98 -16.41 9.43
CA LEU A 98 -5.28 -17.55 10.01
C LEU A 98 -4.63 -17.20 11.36
N ILE A 99 -3.84 -16.12 11.42
CA ILE A 99 -3.12 -15.74 12.65
C ILE A 99 -4.13 -15.39 13.76
N TRP A 100 -5.19 -14.65 13.44
CA TRP A 100 -6.22 -14.30 14.43
C TRP A 100 -6.91 -15.54 15.01
N ILE A 101 -7.37 -16.48 14.18
CA ILE A 101 -8.04 -17.70 14.64
C ILE A 101 -7.11 -18.50 15.56
N GLN A 102 -5.85 -18.70 15.14
CA GLN A 102 -4.90 -19.47 15.94
C GLN A 102 -4.51 -18.76 17.23
N TYR A 103 -4.37 -17.43 17.19
CA TYR A 103 -4.11 -16.64 18.38
C TYR A 103 -5.28 -16.70 19.38
N LEU A 104 -6.52 -16.58 18.91
CA LEU A 104 -7.71 -16.70 19.77
C LEU A 104 -7.82 -18.11 20.39
N ARG A 105 -7.53 -19.17 19.61
CA ARG A 105 -7.45 -20.54 20.12
C ARG A 105 -6.37 -20.73 21.16
N PHE A 106 -5.21 -20.10 20.96
CA PHE A 106 -4.14 -20.07 21.94
C PHE A 106 -4.60 -19.35 23.21
N LEU A 107 -5.12 -18.13 23.10
CA LEU A 107 -5.58 -17.32 24.23
C LEU A 107 -6.64 -18.04 25.06
N ARG A 108 -7.61 -18.73 24.43
CA ARG A 108 -8.62 -19.54 25.14
C ARG A 108 -8.01 -20.62 26.05
N LYS A 109 -6.78 -21.06 25.79
CA LYS A 109 -6.08 -22.09 26.61
C LYS A 109 -5.29 -21.48 27.77
N VAL A 110 -4.86 -20.22 27.66
CA VAL A 110 -3.90 -19.61 28.61
C VAL A 110 -4.47 -18.43 29.38
N GLU A 111 -5.45 -17.73 28.82
CA GLU A 111 -6.11 -16.59 29.45
C GLU A 111 -7.41 -17.05 30.13
N LEU A 112 -7.58 -16.67 31.39
CA LEU A 112 -8.76 -17.03 32.19
C LEU A 112 -9.75 -15.87 32.30
N ASP A 113 -9.30 -14.65 32.00
CA ASP A 113 -10.11 -13.44 32.09
C ASP A 113 -11.06 -13.31 30.88
N TYR A 114 -12.35 -13.42 31.17
CA TYR A 114 -13.42 -13.30 30.18
C TYR A 114 -13.43 -11.94 29.48
N GLU A 115 -13.24 -10.84 30.20
CA GLU A 115 -13.32 -9.49 29.61
C GLU A 115 -12.18 -9.25 28.62
N LYS A 116 -10.98 -9.73 28.96
CA LYS A 116 -9.83 -9.68 28.03
C LYS A 116 -10.06 -10.53 26.79
N LEU A 117 -10.59 -11.74 26.95
CA LEU A 117 -10.89 -12.62 25.81
C LEU A 117 -11.92 -11.97 24.88
N VAL A 118 -13.00 -11.39 25.42
CA VAL A 118 -13.99 -10.64 24.62
C VAL A 118 -13.33 -9.48 23.89
N TRP A 119 -12.45 -8.72 24.56
CA TRP A 119 -11.73 -7.62 23.91
C TRP A 119 -10.87 -8.10 22.74
N PHE A 120 -10.19 -9.24 22.85
CA PHE A 120 -9.43 -9.84 21.74
C PHE A 120 -10.35 -10.27 20.60
N PHE A 121 -11.50 -10.90 20.88
CA PHE A 121 -12.48 -11.27 19.85
C PHE A 121 -13.04 -10.04 19.12
N GLN A 122 -13.39 -8.96 19.85
CA GLN A 122 -13.85 -7.70 19.25
C GLN A 122 -12.75 -7.01 18.43
N SER A 123 -11.50 -7.10 18.89
CA SER A 123 -10.35 -6.59 18.14
C SER A 123 -10.17 -7.34 16.83
N ALA A 124 -10.24 -8.67 16.87
CA ALA A 124 -10.21 -9.52 15.68
C ALA A 124 -11.39 -9.21 14.74
N GLU A 125 -12.61 -9.09 15.27
CA GLU A 125 -13.81 -8.72 14.51
C GLU A 125 -13.62 -7.42 13.70
N SER A 126 -12.97 -6.42 14.29
CA SER A 126 -12.69 -5.15 13.60
C SER A 126 -11.79 -5.30 12.36
N LYS A 127 -10.96 -6.36 12.33
CA LYS A 127 -9.97 -6.64 11.28
C LYS A 127 -10.40 -7.73 10.30
N ILE A 128 -11.07 -8.78 10.76
CA ILE A 128 -11.39 -9.96 9.93
C ILE A 128 -12.88 -10.28 9.87
N GLY A 129 -13.74 -9.52 10.54
CA GLY A 129 -15.17 -9.82 10.67
C GLY A 129 -15.94 -9.82 9.34
N TYR A 130 -15.50 -9.06 8.32
CA TYR A 130 -16.14 -9.03 7.00
C TYR A 130 -15.44 -9.93 5.98
N HIS A 131 -14.43 -10.71 6.38
CA HIS A 131 -13.75 -11.63 5.47
C HIS A 131 -14.75 -12.69 4.95
N TYR A 132 -14.72 -12.99 3.65
CA TYR A 132 -15.68 -13.92 3.03
C TYR A 132 -15.65 -15.33 3.65
N HIS A 133 -14.45 -15.80 4.01
CA HIS A 133 -14.22 -17.06 4.72
C HIS A 133 -14.17 -16.95 6.26
N SER A 134 -14.68 -15.88 6.88
CA SER A 134 -14.66 -15.68 8.36
C SER A 134 -15.57 -16.63 9.16
N TYR A 135 -16.12 -17.67 8.55
CA TYR A 135 -16.98 -18.66 9.21
C TYR A 135 -16.35 -19.21 10.49
N GLU A 136 -15.10 -19.70 10.39
CA GLU A 136 -14.40 -20.32 11.51
C GLU A 136 -14.20 -19.34 12.68
N PHE A 137 -13.87 -18.08 12.40
CA PHE A 137 -13.77 -17.03 13.42
C PHE A 137 -15.09 -16.82 14.18
N TRP A 138 -16.20 -16.67 13.44
CA TRP A 138 -17.51 -16.42 14.05
C TRP A 138 -18.03 -17.64 14.83
N SER A 139 -17.77 -18.85 14.33
CA SER A 139 -18.07 -20.08 15.07
C SER A 139 -17.29 -20.19 16.37
N GLU A 140 -15.99 -19.89 16.36
CA GLU A 140 -15.16 -19.86 17.57
C GLU A 140 -15.64 -18.82 18.58
N PHE A 141 -16.09 -17.64 18.11
CA PHE A 141 -16.60 -16.58 19.00
C PHE A 141 -17.93 -16.98 19.65
N LEU A 142 -18.86 -17.55 18.88
CA LEU A 142 -20.13 -18.04 19.43
C LEU A 142 -19.93 -19.22 20.40
N GLU A 143 -19.05 -20.17 20.07
CA GLU A 143 -18.75 -21.30 20.95
C GLU A 143 -18.08 -20.84 22.25
N PHE A 144 -17.20 -19.84 22.18
CA PHE A 144 -16.62 -19.20 23.36
C PHE A 144 -17.71 -18.61 24.25
N GLU A 145 -18.59 -17.77 23.72
CA GLU A 145 -19.64 -17.13 24.52
C GLU A 145 -20.62 -18.14 25.11
N GLU A 146 -21.02 -19.16 24.33
CA GLU A 146 -21.93 -20.21 24.79
C GLU A 146 -21.31 -21.04 25.93
N LYS A 147 -20.00 -21.31 25.89
CA LYS A 147 -19.31 -22.05 26.96
C LYS A 147 -19.21 -21.25 28.27
N PHE A 148 -19.01 -19.93 28.20
CA PHE A 148 -18.83 -19.09 29.39
C PHE A 148 -20.16 -18.63 30.00
N ASN A 149 -21.08 -18.11 29.16
CA ASN A 149 -22.32 -17.47 29.61
C ASN A 149 -23.59 -18.14 29.08
N GLY A 150 -23.47 -19.23 28.30
CA GLY A 150 -24.58 -19.82 27.58
C GLY A 150 -25.11 -18.90 26.47
N LYS A 151 -26.35 -19.14 26.05
CA LYS A 151 -27.06 -18.29 25.08
C LYS A 151 -27.55 -17.01 25.75
N SER A 152 -26.60 -16.14 26.08
CA SER A 152 -26.80 -14.82 26.68
C SER A 152 -27.37 -13.81 25.66
N LEU A 153 -27.79 -12.62 26.11
CA LEU A 153 -28.16 -11.54 25.18
C LEU A 153 -26.99 -11.17 24.25
N PHE A 154 -25.76 -11.21 24.77
CA PHE A 154 -24.55 -10.93 24.00
C PHE A 154 -24.33 -11.96 22.88
N TYR A 155 -24.53 -13.25 23.15
CA TYR A 155 -24.54 -14.32 22.14
C TYR A 155 -25.51 -14.00 20.99
N PHE A 156 -26.75 -13.62 21.31
CA PHE A 156 -27.75 -13.31 20.29
C PHE A 156 -27.44 -12.04 19.51
N ASN A 157 -26.81 -11.03 20.14
CA ASN A 157 -26.33 -9.85 19.44
C ASN A 157 -25.24 -10.19 18.42
N ILE A 158 -24.29 -11.07 18.78
CA ILE A 158 -23.27 -11.57 17.85
C ILE A 158 -23.94 -12.35 16.71
N LEU A 159 -24.82 -13.30 17.03
CA LEU A 159 -25.50 -14.11 16.01
C LEU A 159 -26.34 -13.26 15.05
N ARG A 160 -27.05 -12.26 15.58
CA ARG A 160 -27.82 -11.29 14.79
C ARG A 160 -26.94 -10.47 13.86
N LYS A 161 -25.74 -10.09 14.30
CA LYS A 161 -24.77 -9.42 13.43
C LYS A 161 -24.28 -10.35 12.31
N ILE A 162 -23.98 -11.61 12.62
CA ILE A 162 -23.42 -12.57 11.65
C ILE A 162 -24.40 -12.85 10.52
N ILE A 163 -25.70 -13.00 10.82
CA ILE A 163 -26.71 -13.30 9.78
C ILE A 163 -26.89 -12.17 8.76
N GLU A 164 -26.41 -10.96 9.04
CA GLU A 164 -26.41 -9.85 8.09
C GLU A 164 -25.17 -9.84 7.17
N LEU A 165 -24.17 -10.69 7.45
CA LEU A 165 -22.91 -10.73 6.71
C LEU A 165 -22.99 -11.68 5.51
N PRO A 166 -22.58 -11.24 4.30
CA PRO A 166 -22.54 -12.08 3.10
C PRO A 166 -21.29 -12.98 3.06
N ILE A 167 -21.09 -13.81 4.09
CA ILE A 167 -19.98 -14.78 4.16
C ILE A 167 -20.30 -16.06 3.39
N TYR A 168 -19.32 -16.93 3.14
CA TYR A 168 -19.51 -18.17 2.38
C TYR A 168 -20.51 -19.14 3.06
N ASN A 169 -20.27 -19.49 4.33
CA ASN A 169 -21.12 -20.44 5.07
C ASN A 169 -22.24 -19.78 5.90
N PHE A 170 -22.81 -18.68 5.42
CA PHE A 170 -23.84 -17.90 6.15
C PHE A 170 -25.04 -18.75 6.60
N ALA A 171 -25.45 -19.75 5.81
CA ALA A 171 -26.63 -20.58 6.06
C ALA A 171 -26.59 -21.33 7.41
N ILE A 172 -25.40 -21.63 7.94
CA ILE A 172 -25.25 -22.32 9.24
C ILE A 172 -25.75 -21.42 10.38
N PHE A 173 -25.40 -20.13 10.34
CA PHE A 173 -25.82 -19.15 11.35
C PHE A 173 -27.31 -18.84 11.25
N PHE A 174 -27.86 -18.79 10.03
CA PHE A 174 -29.32 -18.70 9.84
C PHE A 174 -30.05 -19.91 10.39
N LYS A 175 -29.53 -21.13 10.18
CA LYS A 175 -30.11 -22.34 10.76
C LYS A 175 -30.13 -22.27 12.28
N ALA A 176 -29.03 -21.82 12.90
CA ALA A 176 -28.97 -21.62 14.35
C ALA A 176 -30.01 -20.58 14.80
N TRP A 177 -30.10 -19.43 14.13
CA TRP A 177 -31.07 -18.38 14.45
C TRP A 177 -32.53 -18.83 14.31
N LEU A 178 -32.87 -19.51 13.22
CA LEU A 178 -34.23 -20.00 12.97
C LEU A 178 -34.65 -21.09 13.97
N ASN A 179 -33.72 -21.96 14.39
CA ASN A 179 -33.99 -22.95 15.44
C ASN A 179 -34.34 -22.28 16.79
N GLU A 180 -33.72 -21.15 17.12
CA GLU A 180 -34.03 -20.39 18.33
C GLU A 180 -35.40 -19.69 18.23
N ILE A 181 -35.79 -19.23 17.02
CA ILE A 181 -37.14 -18.72 16.77
C ILE A 181 -38.19 -19.83 16.92
N GLU A 182 -37.93 -21.03 16.41
CA GLU A 182 -38.87 -22.16 16.54
C GLU A 182 -39.08 -22.55 18.00
N ASN A 183 -38.02 -22.50 18.82
CA ASN A 183 -38.04 -22.77 20.25
C ASN A 183 -38.30 -21.53 21.13
N LEU A 184 -38.87 -20.46 20.57
CA LEU A 184 -39.12 -19.21 21.30
C LEU A 184 -40.17 -19.41 22.42
N ASN A 185 -39.85 -18.86 23.58
CA ASN A 185 -40.56 -18.96 24.86
C ASN A 185 -40.46 -17.63 25.65
N HIS A 186 -41.02 -17.60 26.86
CA HIS A 186 -41.06 -16.38 27.68
C HIS A 186 -39.70 -15.94 28.26
N GLU A 187 -38.71 -16.84 28.30
CA GLU A 187 -37.38 -16.56 28.85
C GLU A 187 -36.39 -16.06 27.79
N ASN A 188 -36.55 -16.49 26.53
CA ASN A 188 -35.64 -16.14 25.44
C ASN A 188 -36.17 -15.04 24.48
N VAL A 189 -37.47 -14.72 24.51
CA VAL A 189 -38.07 -13.74 23.59
C VAL A 189 -37.36 -12.38 23.63
N LEU A 190 -37.06 -11.87 24.82
CA LEU A 190 -36.39 -10.59 25.02
C LEU A 190 -34.90 -10.60 24.65
N LYS A 191 -34.31 -11.78 24.46
CA LYS A 191 -32.94 -11.92 23.97
C LYS A 191 -32.84 -11.79 22.45
N LEU A 192 -33.94 -12.11 21.75
CA LEU A 192 -34.03 -12.10 20.29
C LEU A 192 -34.66 -10.81 19.75
N VAL A 193 -35.64 -10.26 20.49
CA VAL A 193 -36.43 -9.09 20.07
C VAL A 193 -36.72 -8.19 21.26
N ASP A 194 -36.47 -6.89 21.09
CA ASP A 194 -36.80 -5.88 22.09
C ASP A 194 -38.32 -5.72 22.28
N GLU A 195 -38.77 -5.41 23.51
CA GLU A 195 -40.19 -5.20 23.83
C GLU A 195 -40.87 -4.18 22.92
N GLN A 196 -40.15 -3.12 22.55
CA GLN A 196 -40.68 -2.06 21.69
C GLN A 196 -40.93 -2.56 20.27
N ASP A 197 -40.07 -3.44 19.75
CA ASP A 197 -40.18 -3.98 18.41
C ASP A 197 -41.31 -5.01 18.30
N ILE A 198 -41.60 -5.76 19.37
CA ILE A 198 -42.75 -6.67 19.45
C ILE A 198 -44.07 -5.92 19.20
N VAL A 199 -44.23 -4.76 19.84
CA VAL A 199 -45.46 -3.95 19.72
C VAL A 199 -45.47 -3.12 18.44
N LYS A 200 -44.37 -2.41 18.14
CA LYS A 200 -44.34 -1.44 17.04
C LYS A 200 -44.15 -2.08 15.67
N LYS A 201 -43.19 -3.02 15.55
CA LYS A 201 -42.83 -3.64 14.26
C LYS A 201 -43.67 -4.89 13.99
N PHE A 202 -43.80 -5.76 15.00
CA PHE A 202 -44.52 -7.02 14.83
C PHE A 202 -46.02 -6.93 15.16
N LYS A 203 -46.48 -5.81 15.75
CA LYS A 203 -47.89 -5.54 16.06
C LYS A 203 -48.57 -6.68 16.82
N VAL A 204 -47.83 -7.33 17.73
CA VAL A 204 -48.38 -8.38 18.61
C VAL A 204 -48.86 -7.70 19.89
N SER A 205 -50.12 -7.94 20.27
CA SER A 205 -50.74 -7.34 21.45
C SER A 205 -50.05 -7.83 22.74
N LEU A 206 -49.37 -6.92 23.44
CA LEU A 206 -48.91 -7.14 24.81
C LEU A 206 -50.01 -6.71 25.77
N ASP A 207 -50.85 -7.65 26.19
CA ASP A 207 -51.79 -7.40 27.29
C ASP A 207 -50.99 -7.27 28.60
N LYS A 208 -50.77 -6.01 29.01
CA LYS A 208 -50.20 -5.62 30.32
C LYS A 208 -48.92 -6.36 30.73
N LYS A 209 -47.81 -6.20 30.00
CA LYS A 209 -46.45 -6.63 30.41
C LYS A 209 -46.27 -8.12 30.80
N ASP A 210 -47.31 -8.96 30.68
CA ASP A 210 -47.27 -10.38 30.97
C ASP A 210 -46.74 -11.12 29.74
N LEU A 211 -45.41 -11.31 29.66
CA LEU A 211 -44.76 -12.05 28.58
C LEU A 211 -45.37 -13.45 28.38
N LYS A 212 -45.86 -14.08 29.45
CA LYS A 212 -46.50 -15.41 29.41
C LYS A 212 -47.78 -15.49 28.56
N LYS A 213 -48.45 -14.36 28.31
CA LYS A 213 -49.71 -14.29 27.53
C LYS A 213 -49.50 -13.85 26.09
N LEU A 214 -48.24 -13.71 25.65
CA LEU A 214 -47.93 -13.33 24.29
C LEU A 214 -48.38 -14.41 23.30
N ASP A 215 -48.93 -14.01 22.16
CA ASP A 215 -49.17 -14.93 21.05
C ASP A 215 -47.84 -15.31 20.39
N TYR A 216 -47.23 -16.35 20.93
CA TYR A 216 -45.98 -16.90 20.42
C TYR A 216 -46.13 -17.50 19.03
N HIS A 217 -47.31 -17.96 18.64
CA HIS A 217 -47.51 -18.54 17.32
C HIS A 217 -47.44 -17.44 16.25
N ASP A 218 -48.16 -16.35 16.44
CA ASP A 218 -48.13 -15.19 15.54
C ASP A 218 -46.74 -14.52 15.51
N LEU A 219 -46.11 -14.34 16.67
CA LEU A 219 -44.76 -13.76 16.74
C LEU A 219 -43.73 -14.62 16.01
N LYS A 220 -43.75 -15.95 16.20
CA LYS A 220 -42.84 -16.89 15.50
C LYS A 220 -43.02 -16.81 13.99
N ALA A 221 -44.27 -16.80 13.50
CA ALA A 221 -44.56 -16.71 12.07
C ALA A 221 -44.01 -15.41 11.46
N LYS A 222 -44.21 -14.28 12.14
CA LYS A 222 -43.71 -12.97 11.69
C LYS A 222 -42.19 -12.89 11.70
N LEU A 223 -41.54 -13.35 12.77
CA LEU A 223 -40.07 -13.40 12.85
C LEU A 223 -39.47 -14.31 11.77
N LYS A 224 -40.03 -15.51 11.60
CA LYS A 224 -39.60 -16.45 10.57
C LYS A 224 -39.70 -15.83 9.19
N LYS A 225 -40.79 -15.13 8.87
CA LYS A 225 -40.93 -14.38 7.62
C LYS A 225 -39.83 -13.32 7.46
N THR A 226 -39.66 -12.43 8.43
CA THR A 226 -38.66 -11.35 8.37
C THR A 226 -37.23 -11.88 8.15
N TYR A 227 -36.83 -12.91 8.88
CA TYR A 227 -35.49 -13.48 8.75
C TYR A 227 -35.33 -14.37 7.51
N THR A 228 -36.42 -14.88 6.94
CA THR A 228 -36.40 -15.54 5.62
C THR A 228 -36.13 -14.52 4.51
N ASP A 229 -36.75 -13.33 4.58
CA ASP A 229 -36.47 -12.24 3.64
C ASP A 229 -35.01 -11.75 3.76
N LEU A 230 -34.47 -11.67 4.98
CA LEU A 230 -33.05 -11.37 5.22
C LEU A 230 -32.13 -12.46 4.67
N TYR A 231 -32.50 -13.74 4.84
CA TYR A 231 -31.75 -14.87 4.27
C TYR A 231 -31.62 -14.76 2.75
N ILE A 232 -32.74 -14.49 2.06
CA ILE A 232 -32.75 -14.32 0.60
C ILE A 232 -31.83 -13.16 0.18
N THR A 233 -31.91 -12.03 0.91
CA THR A 233 -31.04 -10.86 0.66
C THR A 233 -29.56 -11.18 0.85
N THR A 234 -29.22 -11.87 1.95
CA THR A 234 -27.83 -12.23 2.29
C THR A 234 -27.29 -13.28 1.32
N GLN A 235 -28.14 -14.22 0.90
CA GLN A 235 -27.83 -15.21 -0.12
C GLN A 235 -27.50 -14.54 -1.46
N PHE A 236 -28.33 -13.58 -1.90
CA PHE A 236 -28.09 -12.83 -3.12
C PHE A 236 -26.73 -12.11 -3.06
N ARG A 237 -26.46 -11.36 -1.98
CA ARG A 237 -25.18 -10.65 -1.79
C ARG A 237 -23.99 -11.61 -1.75
N SER A 238 -24.08 -12.72 -1.01
CA SER A 238 -23.01 -13.73 -0.96
C SER A 238 -22.75 -14.36 -2.33
N PHE A 239 -23.79 -14.52 -3.16
CA PHE A 239 -23.66 -15.01 -4.54
C PHE A 239 -23.02 -14.00 -5.48
N GLU A 240 -23.25 -12.69 -5.29
CA GLU A 240 -22.52 -11.64 -6.03
C GLU A 240 -21.02 -11.71 -5.72
N LEU A 241 -20.65 -11.83 -4.44
CA LEU A 241 -19.24 -11.99 -4.04
C LEU A 241 -18.64 -13.29 -4.59
N TYR A 242 -19.41 -14.39 -4.56
CA TYR A 242 -18.99 -15.69 -5.06
C TYR A 242 -18.51 -15.64 -6.52
N GLN A 243 -19.07 -14.76 -7.36
CA GLN A 243 -18.63 -14.61 -8.76
C GLN A 243 -17.16 -14.20 -8.87
N PHE A 244 -16.66 -13.43 -7.91
CA PHE A 244 -15.25 -13.04 -7.82
C PHE A 244 -14.44 -14.09 -7.07
N GLU A 245 -14.96 -14.59 -5.95
CA GLU A 245 -14.27 -15.52 -5.05
C GLU A 245 -13.92 -16.84 -5.73
N LYS A 246 -14.79 -17.37 -6.59
CA LYS A 246 -14.54 -18.62 -7.33
C LYS A 246 -13.34 -18.55 -8.28
N ASN A 247 -12.94 -17.34 -8.68
CA ASN A 247 -11.83 -17.11 -9.60
C ASN A 247 -10.50 -16.82 -8.87
N ILE A 248 -10.52 -16.73 -7.54
CA ILE A 248 -9.31 -16.57 -6.71
C ILE A 248 -8.72 -17.96 -6.48
N THR A 249 -7.48 -18.16 -6.93
CA THR A 249 -6.86 -19.50 -6.91
C THR A 249 -6.03 -19.77 -5.66
N LEU A 250 -5.34 -18.74 -5.14
CA LEU A 250 -4.60 -18.85 -3.87
C LEU A 250 -4.80 -17.58 -3.05
N GLU A 251 -5.18 -17.78 -1.80
CA GLU A 251 -5.45 -16.70 -0.84
C GLU A 251 -4.20 -16.29 -0.04
N TYR A 252 -3.16 -17.12 -0.07
CA TYR A 252 -1.91 -16.90 0.64
C TYR A 252 -0.78 -16.46 -0.30
N TYR A 253 0.25 -15.88 0.28
CA TYR A 253 1.44 -15.46 -0.44
C TYR A 253 2.32 -16.66 -0.81
N VAL A 254 2.72 -16.73 -2.08
CA VAL A 254 3.69 -17.69 -2.58
C VAL A 254 4.83 -16.91 -3.25
N PRO A 255 6.05 -16.97 -2.71
CA PRO A 255 7.22 -16.32 -3.30
C PRO A 255 7.46 -16.80 -4.73
N ASN A 256 7.87 -15.89 -5.62
CA ASN A 256 8.18 -16.18 -7.03
C ASN A 256 7.05 -16.82 -7.84
N PHE A 257 5.80 -16.79 -7.34
CA PHE A 257 4.63 -17.24 -8.07
C PHE A 257 3.91 -16.05 -8.71
N TYR A 258 3.89 -16.02 -10.04
CA TYR A 258 3.18 -14.98 -10.78
C TYR A 258 1.71 -15.35 -10.95
N ARG A 259 0.84 -14.35 -10.82
CA ARG A 259 -0.60 -14.47 -10.94
C ARG A 259 -1.01 -14.31 -12.38
N SER A 260 -2.05 -15.02 -12.78
CA SER A 260 -2.60 -14.86 -14.13
C SER A 260 -3.17 -13.45 -14.31
N PHE A 261 -3.12 -12.93 -15.53
CA PHE A 261 -3.74 -11.64 -15.85
C PHE A 261 -5.24 -11.62 -15.52
N GLN A 262 -5.93 -12.75 -15.71
CA GLN A 262 -7.33 -12.94 -15.36
C GLN A 262 -7.57 -12.78 -13.86
N GLU A 263 -6.72 -13.37 -13.02
CA GLU A 263 -6.83 -13.25 -11.56
C GLU A 263 -6.56 -11.81 -11.08
N LEU A 264 -5.55 -11.13 -11.66
CA LEU A 264 -5.29 -9.71 -11.37
C LEU A 264 -6.49 -8.83 -11.74
N THR A 265 -7.08 -9.07 -12.91
CA THR A 265 -8.29 -8.36 -13.38
C THR A 265 -9.48 -8.64 -12.47
N ASN A 266 -9.65 -9.90 -12.03
CA ASN A 266 -10.71 -10.30 -11.10
C ASN A 266 -10.58 -9.56 -9.76
N TRP A 267 -9.37 -9.47 -9.20
CA TRP A 267 -9.13 -8.69 -7.99
C TRP A 267 -9.44 -7.20 -8.16
N GLU A 268 -9.04 -6.60 -9.30
CA GLU A 268 -9.31 -5.20 -9.57
C GLU A 268 -10.81 -4.93 -9.68
N GLN A 269 -11.56 -5.79 -10.39
CA GLN A 269 -13.01 -5.71 -10.52
C GLN A 269 -13.72 -5.93 -9.18
N TYR A 270 -13.25 -6.89 -8.39
CA TYR A 270 -13.80 -7.19 -7.07
C TYR A 270 -13.66 -5.98 -6.13
N ILE A 271 -12.48 -5.36 -6.11
CA ILE A 271 -12.23 -4.17 -5.32
C ILE A 271 -13.10 -3.01 -5.80
N SER A 272 -13.16 -2.75 -7.10
CA SER A 272 -14.03 -1.68 -7.64
C SER A 272 -15.50 -1.90 -7.28
N PHE A 273 -15.97 -3.16 -7.28
CA PHE A 273 -17.33 -3.50 -6.87
C PHE A 273 -17.59 -3.16 -5.40
N ILE A 274 -16.66 -3.51 -4.50
CA ILE A 274 -16.79 -3.20 -3.07
C ILE A 274 -16.59 -1.71 -2.77
N GLU A 275 -15.75 -0.99 -3.52
CA GLU A 275 -15.63 0.46 -3.40
C GLU A 275 -16.94 1.20 -3.68
N LEU A 276 -17.78 0.67 -4.58
CA LEU A 276 -19.08 1.25 -4.92
C LEU A 276 -20.21 0.83 -3.96
N ASN A 277 -20.20 -0.43 -3.52
CA ASN A 277 -21.35 -1.03 -2.81
C ASN A 277 -21.11 -1.32 -1.33
N GLY A 278 -19.85 -1.26 -0.87
CA GLY A 278 -19.42 -1.66 0.46
C GLY A 278 -19.24 -0.51 1.44
N SER A 279 -19.16 -0.86 2.73
CA SER A 279 -18.74 0.06 3.79
C SER A 279 -17.22 0.28 3.78
N PRO A 280 -16.71 1.39 4.36
CA PRO A 280 -15.26 1.64 4.46
C PRO A 280 -14.47 0.49 5.08
N LYS A 281 -15.03 -0.17 6.11
CA LYS A 281 -14.41 -1.35 6.74
C LYS A 281 -14.29 -2.53 5.78
N GLN A 282 -15.31 -2.80 4.97
CA GLN A 282 -15.27 -3.87 3.96
C GLN A 282 -14.24 -3.57 2.88
N ILE A 283 -14.14 -2.31 2.46
CA ILE A 283 -13.15 -1.86 1.47
C ILE A 283 -11.73 -2.09 2.00
N GLU A 284 -11.43 -1.59 3.21
CA GLU A 284 -10.11 -1.77 3.84
C GLU A 284 -9.75 -3.26 4.04
N GLN A 285 -10.69 -4.07 4.56
CA GLN A 285 -10.44 -5.50 4.77
C GLN A 285 -10.21 -6.24 3.46
N LEU A 286 -10.91 -5.89 2.38
CA LEU A 286 -10.69 -6.50 1.07
C LEU A 286 -9.35 -6.08 0.47
N TYR A 287 -8.96 -4.81 0.59
CA TYR A 287 -7.65 -4.35 0.16
C TYR A 287 -6.54 -5.10 0.88
N GLU A 288 -6.57 -5.15 2.21
CA GLU A 288 -5.55 -5.83 3.02
C GLU A 288 -5.50 -7.33 2.71
N ARG A 289 -6.65 -7.96 2.45
CA ARG A 289 -6.69 -9.35 1.96
C ARG A 289 -6.03 -9.49 0.58
N ALA A 290 -6.30 -8.59 -0.36
CA ALA A 290 -5.71 -8.63 -1.70
C ALA A 290 -4.18 -8.41 -1.67
N LEU A 291 -3.68 -7.64 -0.71
CA LEU A 291 -2.24 -7.40 -0.54
C LEU A 291 -1.44 -8.64 -0.15
N ILE A 292 -2.07 -9.66 0.42
CA ILE A 292 -1.39 -10.91 0.80
C ILE A 292 -0.93 -11.68 -0.46
N PRO A 293 -1.82 -12.15 -1.35
CA PRO A 293 -1.43 -12.87 -2.55
C PRO A 293 -0.79 -11.99 -3.63
N LEU A 294 -1.01 -10.66 -3.59
CA LEU A 294 -0.56 -9.70 -4.58
C LEU A 294 0.55 -8.76 -4.09
N ALA A 295 1.26 -9.10 -3.01
CA ALA A 295 2.23 -8.22 -2.35
C ALA A 295 3.30 -7.64 -3.29
N ASN A 296 3.72 -8.39 -4.32
CA ASN A 296 4.74 -8.02 -5.29
C ASN A 296 4.24 -7.17 -6.48
N TYR A 297 2.93 -6.92 -6.58
CA TYR A 297 2.34 -6.11 -7.66
C TYR A 297 2.11 -4.67 -7.20
N PRO A 298 2.75 -3.66 -7.82
CA PRO A 298 2.62 -2.27 -7.37
C PRO A 298 1.21 -1.69 -7.59
N THR A 299 0.46 -2.22 -8.56
CA THR A 299 -0.86 -1.70 -8.96
C THR A 299 -1.86 -1.68 -7.80
N ILE A 300 -1.91 -2.76 -7.01
CA ILE A 300 -2.86 -2.87 -5.88
C ILE A 300 -2.52 -1.90 -4.75
N TRP A 301 -1.23 -1.75 -4.42
CA TRP A 301 -0.76 -0.81 -3.40
C TRP A 301 -1.03 0.64 -3.81
N LEU A 302 -0.81 0.97 -5.08
CA LEU A 302 -1.10 2.31 -5.61
C LEU A 302 -2.60 2.61 -5.59
N LYS A 303 -3.45 1.63 -5.95
CA LYS A 303 -4.91 1.77 -5.89
C LYS A 303 -5.36 2.01 -4.45
N TYR A 304 -4.86 1.23 -3.49
CA TYR A 304 -5.21 1.42 -2.08
C TYR A 304 -4.68 2.75 -1.50
N ALA A 305 -3.48 3.18 -1.90
CA ALA A 305 -2.98 4.50 -1.54
C ALA A 305 -3.83 5.63 -2.11
N ASN A 306 -4.34 5.49 -3.34
CA ASN A 306 -5.26 6.46 -3.93
C ASN A 306 -6.60 6.51 -3.19
N TYR A 307 -7.11 5.38 -2.72
CA TYR A 307 -8.29 5.34 -1.85
C TYR A 307 -8.09 6.21 -0.60
N PHE A 308 -6.97 6.03 0.13
CA PHE A 308 -6.64 6.87 1.28
C PHE A 308 -6.43 8.35 0.92
N ILE A 309 -5.82 8.65 -0.23
CA ILE A 309 -5.67 10.02 -0.72
C ILE A 309 -7.03 10.66 -0.99
N GLY A 310 -7.98 9.93 -1.58
CA GLY A 310 -9.35 10.40 -1.79
C GLY A 310 -10.08 10.75 -0.48
N LEU A 311 -9.74 10.04 0.60
CA LEU A 311 -10.20 10.33 1.97
C LEU A 311 -9.39 11.42 2.68
N SER A 312 -8.43 12.08 2.01
CA SER A 312 -7.47 13.04 2.59
C SER A 312 -6.57 12.45 3.69
N GLN A 313 -6.42 11.13 3.76
CA GLN A 313 -5.57 10.42 4.72
C GLN A 313 -4.16 10.18 4.18
N PHE A 314 -3.45 11.26 3.85
CA PHE A 314 -2.11 11.20 3.24
C PHE A 314 -1.07 10.42 4.07
N GLN A 315 -1.17 10.47 5.40
CA GLN A 315 -0.26 9.75 6.29
C GLN A 315 -0.46 8.23 6.20
N ASN A 316 -1.71 7.76 6.06
CA ASN A 316 -2.03 6.34 5.91
C ASN A 316 -1.53 5.84 4.55
N ALA A 317 -1.79 6.59 3.48
CA ALA A 317 -1.27 6.30 2.13
C ALA A 317 0.26 6.20 2.13
N LYS A 318 0.94 7.12 2.82
CA LYS A 318 2.40 7.11 2.97
C LYS A 318 2.90 5.86 3.69
N ASN A 319 2.36 5.57 4.87
CA ASN A 319 2.77 4.41 5.67
C ASN A 319 2.56 3.10 4.89
N LEU A 320 1.44 3.00 4.18
CA LEU A 320 1.12 1.87 3.31
C LEU A 320 2.16 1.68 2.20
N LEU A 321 2.53 2.75 1.49
CA LEU A 321 3.50 2.66 0.40
C LEU A 321 4.94 2.41 0.89
N TYR A 322 5.32 2.87 2.08
CA TYR A 322 6.61 2.46 2.68
C TYR A 322 6.61 0.97 3.03
N LYS A 323 5.50 0.44 3.56
CA LYS A 323 5.34 -1.00 3.81
C LYS A 323 5.50 -1.81 2.53
N SER A 324 4.97 -1.33 1.40
CA SER A 324 5.01 -2.06 0.14
C SER A 324 6.42 -2.26 -0.41
N LEU A 325 7.36 -1.35 -0.14
CA LEU A 325 8.74 -1.42 -0.63
C LEU A 325 9.47 -2.70 -0.17
N ILE A 326 9.06 -3.31 0.95
CA ILE A 326 9.62 -4.57 1.46
C ILE A 326 9.38 -5.73 0.48
N PHE A 327 8.27 -5.70 -0.27
CA PHE A 327 7.83 -6.78 -1.15
C PHE A 327 8.17 -6.56 -2.63
N MET A 328 8.70 -5.38 -2.96
CA MET A 328 8.94 -4.96 -4.35
C MET A 328 10.36 -5.28 -4.79
N ASN A 329 10.51 -5.73 -6.04
CA ASN A 329 11.80 -5.69 -6.71
C ASN A 329 12.18 -4.25 -7.08
N LYS A 330 13.46 -4.03 -7.45
CA LYS A 330 13.98 -2.70 -7.79
C LYS A 330 13.16 -1.98 -8.88
N THR A 331 12.64 -2.72 -9.87
CA THR A 331 11.87 -2.16 -10.98
C THR A 331 10.47 -1.71 -10.56
N ASN A 332 9.73 -2.57 -9.83
CA ASN A 332 8.38 -2.28 -9.36
C ASN A 332 8.39 -1.20 -8.28
N ALA A 333 9.46 -1.11 -7.50
CA ALA A 333 9.64 -0.07 -6.48
C ALA A 333 9.62 1.35 -7.07
N ILE A 334 10.03 1.54 -8.33
CA ILE A 334 10.04 2.85 -9.00
C ILE A 334 8.65 3.50 -8.99
N GLN A 335 7.61 2.74 -9.37
CA GLN A 335 6.24 3.27 -9.43
C GLN A 335 5.74 3.71 -8.05
N ILE A 336 6.06 2.92 -7.01
CA ILE A 336 5.73 3.21 -5.61
C ILE A 336 6.48 4.46 -5.13
N GLN A 337 7.79 4.53 -5.37
CA GLN A 337 8.64 5.63 -4.94
C GLN A 337 8.24 6.94 -5.61
N THR A 338 7.92 6.94 -6.91
CA THR A 338 7.39 8.13 -7.60
C THR A 338 6.09 8.62 -6.96
N LYS A 339 5.20 7.71 -6.54
CA LYS A 339 3.98 8.09 -5.82
C LYS A 339 4.29 8.63 -4.41
N LEU A 340 5.22 8.02 -3.69
CA LEU A 340 5.68 8.48 -2.37
C LEU A 340 6.26 9.89 -2.43
N VAL A 341 7.07 10.20 -3.45
CA VAL A 341 7.62 11.55 -3.67
C VAL A 341 6.49 12.57 -3.73
N LYS A 342 5.46 12.32 -4.55
CA LYS A 342 4.30 13.22 -4.67
C LYS A 342 3.56 13.41 -3.34
N ILE A 343 3.43 12.35 -2.54
CA ILE A 343 2.81 12.43 -1.21
C ILE A 343 3.69 13.21 -0.22
N GLU A 344 4.99 12.97 -0.18
CA GLU A 344 5.92 13.68 0.71
C GLU A 344 6.01 15.16 0.35
N CYS A 345 5.96 15.51 -0.94
CA CYS A 345 5.82 16.89 -1.40
C CYS A 345 4.53 17.54 -0.90
N ALA A 346 3.39 16.83 -0.95
CA ALA A 346 2.13 17.32 -0.41
C ALA A 346 2.17 17.50 1.11
N LEU A 347 2.91 16.65 1.82
CA LEU A 347 3.16 16.75 3.26
C LEU A 347 4.27 17.74 3.64
N LYS A 348 4.87 18.44 2.67
CA LYS A 348 5.98 19.39 2.85
C LYS A 348 7.28 18.78 3.40
N ASN A 349 7.47 17.46 3.26
CA ASN A 349 8.68 16.75 3.65
C ASN A 349 9.70 16.72 2.50
N TYR A 350 10.15 17.89 2.05
CA TYR A 350 10.93 18.01 0.80
C TYR A 350 12.28 17.29 0.83
N ILE A 351 12.95 17.22 1.98
CA ILE A 351 14.24 16.51 2.13
C ILE A 351 14.06 15.01 1.86
N LYS A 352 13.06 14.39 2.48
CA LYS A 352 12.75 12.96 2.25
C LYS A 352 12.32 12.68 0.81
N ALA A 353 11.53 13.58 0.23
CA ALA A 353 11.15 13.49 -1.18
C ALA A 353 12.38 13.51 -2.10
N LYS A 354 13.37 14.37 -1.81
CA LYS A 354 14.65 14.42 -2.52
C LYS A 354 15.43 13.11 -2.38
N ASP A 355 15.59 12.60 -1.16
CA ASP A 355 16.31 11.35 -0.91
C ASP A 355 15.68 10.18 -1.69
N LEU A 356 14.35 10.07 -1.67
CA LEU A 356 13.62 9.08 -2.45
C LEU A 356 13.87 9.24 -3.96
N LEU A 357 13.78 10.46 -4.50
CA LEU A 357 14.05 10.69 -5.93
C LEU A 357 15.47 10.30 -6.33
N VAL A 358 16.47 10.61 -5.51
CA VAL A 358 17.86 10.22 -5.77
C VAL A 358 17.98 8.70 -5.81
N THR A 359 17.31 7.97 -4.90
CA THR A 359 17.30 6.50 -4.96
C THR A 359 16.65 5.98 -6.24
N VAL A 360 15.54 6.58 -6.70
CA VAL A 360 14.87 6.17 -7.95
C VAL A 360 15.77 6.43 -9.16
N LEU A 361 16.42 7.60 -9.21
CA LEU A 361 17.30 8.00 -10.30
C LEU A 361 18.58 7.17 -10.38
N SER A 362 19.05 6.60 -9.26
CA SER A 362 20.18 5.66 -9.26
C SER A 362 19.87 4.34 -9.99
N VAL A 363 18.58 3.98 -10.09
CA VAL A 363 18.12 2.78 -10.81
C VAL A 363 17.69 3.13 -12.25
N ASN A 364 17.12 4.32 -12.45
CA ASN A 364 16.63 4.79 -13.75
C ASN A 364 17.30 6.11 -14.14
N GLU A 365 18.55 6.02 -14.57
CA GLU A 365 19.41 7.17 -14.88
C GLU A 365 18.94 8.00 -16.10
N THR A 366 17.93 7.51 -16.83
CA THR A 366 17.46 8.12 -18.09
C THR A 366 16.12 8.85 -17.99
N ASN A 367 15.41 8.77 -16.86
CA ASN A 367 14.07 9.34 -16.76
C ASN A 367 14.10 10.88 -16.55
N ILE A 368 13.79 11.61 -17.62
CA ILE A 368 13.79 13.08 -17.67
C ILE A 368 12.79 13.69 -16.68
N GLU A 369 11.59 13.13 -16.54
CA GLU A 369 10.54 13.68 -15.68
C GLU A 369 10.99 13.71 -14.21
N LEU A 370 11.65 12.65 -13.76
CA LEU A 370 12.17 12.55 -12.38
C LEU A 370 13.29 13.56 -12.13
N PHE A 371 14.14 13.85 -13.13
CA PHE A 371 15.14 14.91 -12.99
C PHE A 371 14.50 16.30 -12.91
N LEU A 372 13.42 16.55 -13.65
CA LEU A 372 12.69 17.83 -13.56
C LEU A 372 12.03 18.00 -12.18
N GLU A 373 11.41 16.93 -11.65
CA GLU A 373 10.88 16.93 -10.28
C GLU A 373 11.98 17.18 -9.23
N LEU A 374 13.16 16.57 -9.39
CA LEU A 374 14.32 16.80 -8.52
C LEU A 374 14.78 18.25 -8.53
N ILE A 375 14.89 18.88 -9.71
CA ILE A 375 15.27 20.29 -9.84
C ILE A 375 14.23 21.18 -9.16
N ASN A 376 12.93 20.92 -9.38
CA ASN A 376 11.86 21.69 -8.74
C ASN A 376 11.92 21.59 -7.21
N LEU A 377 12.22 20.40 -6.67
CA LEU A 377 12.38 20.21 -5.24
C LEU A 377 13.62 20.91 -4.69
N GLU A 378 14.76 20.82 -5.39
CA GLU A 378 15.98 21.50 -4.95
C GLU A 378 15.80 23.02 -4.95
N TYR A 379 15.02 23.56 -5.89
CA TYR A 379 14.67 24.98 -5.92
C TYR A 379 13.85 25.40 -4.69
N ILE A 380 12.89 24.56 -4.27
CA ILE A 380 12.09 24.79 -3.06
C ILE A 380 12.97 24.70 -1.80
N ILE A 381 13.84 23.69 -1.72
CA ILE A 381 14.72 23.46 -0.56
C ILE A 381 15.78 24.57 -0.43
N SER A 382 16.39 24.96 -1.55
CA SER A 382 17.50 25.91 -1.59
C SER A 382 17.06 27.33 -1.92
N HIS A 383 15.80 27.69 -1.64
CA HIS A 383 15.26 29.02 -1.97
C HIS A 383 16.08 30.17 -1.36
N GLU A 384 16.68 29.94 -0.18
CA GLU A 384 17.56 30.91 0.50
C GLU A 384 18.98 30.98 -0.10
N ASN A 385 19.42 29.96 -0.83
CA ASN A 385 20.76 29.90 -1.43
C ASN A 385 20.72 29.47 -2.90
N LEU A 386 20.35 30.42 -3.76
CA LEU A 386 20.26 30.22 -5.21
C LEU A 386 21.61 29.86 -5.87
N THR A 387 22.74 30.23 -5.27
CA THR A 387 24.07 29.87 -5.80
C THR A 387 24.36 28.39 -5.66
N LYS A 388 23.98 27.78 -4.52
CA LYS A 388 24.10 26.34 -4.28
C LYS A 388 23.20 25.55 -5.24
N PHE A 389 21.97 26.02 -5.45
CA PHE A 389 21.04 25.45 -6.42
C PHE A 389 21.62 25.49 -7.84
N LYS A 390 22.12 26.65 -8.27
CA LYS A 390 22.72 26.84 -9.60
C LYS A 390 23.87 25.86 -9.83
N ASN A 391 24.82 25.76 -8.88
CA ASN A 391 25.95 24.83 -8.98
C ASN A 391 25.52 23.36 -9.02
N PHE A 392 24.50 22.98 -8.26
CA PHE A 392 23.95 21.63 -8.28
C PHE A 392 23.41 21.25 -9.67
N VAL A 393 22.60 22.11 -10.29
CA VAL A 393 22.02 21.83 -11.61
C VAL A 393 23.10 21.83 -12.70
N ILE A 394 24.10 22.71 -12.61
CA ILE A 394 25.25 22.73 -13.53
C ILE A 394 26.01 21.40 -13.51
N ASN A 395 26.32 20.88 -12.31
CA ASN A 395 27.01 19.60 -12.17
C ASN A 395 26.17 18.47 -12.79
N LEU A 396 24.85 18.47 -12.55
CA LEU A 396 23.91 17.52 -13.15
C LEU A 396 23.91 17.57 -14.69
N ILE A 397 23.94 18.77 -15.28
CA ILE A 397 23.99 18.96 -16.74
C ILE A 397 25.32 18.42 -17.31
N GLN A 398 26.43 18.60 -16.59
CA GLN A 398 27.75 18.11 -17.01
C GLN A 398 27.85 16.58 -16.98
N GLU A 399 27.26 15.92 -15.98
CA GLU A 399 27.32 14.46 -15.84
C GLU A 399 26.39 13.70 -16.82
N LYS A 400 25.25 14.29 -17.23
CA LYS A 400 24.21 13.56 -17.98
C LYS A 400 24.34 13.64 -19.51
N PRO A 401 23.81 12.67 -20.29
CA PRO A 401 23.85 12.69 -21.75
C PRO A 401 23.23 13.97 -22.36
N VAL A 402 23.70 14.38 -23.55
CA VAL A 402 23.34 15.64 -24.23
C VAL A 402 21.83 15.87 -24.31
N LYS A 403 21.04 14.83 -24.64
CA LYS A 403 19.57 14.91 -24.73
C LYS A 403 18.92 15.33 -23.40
N ILE A 404 19.36 14.74 -22.29
CA ILE A 404 18.84 15.05 -20.96
C ILE A 404 19.33 16.43 -20.54
N ALA A 405 20.62 16.68 -20.72
CA ALA A 405 21.27 17.93 -20.37
C ALA A 405 20.61 19.17 -21.03
N ASN A 406 20.17 19.06 -22.29
CA ASN A 406 19.41 20.12 -22.98
C ASN A 406 18.07 20.44 -22.30
N VAL A 407 17.34 19.41 -21.89
CA VAL A 407 16.04 19.59 -21.22
C VAL A 407 16.23 20.20 -19.84
N LEU A 408 17.26 19.77 -19.10
CA LEU A 408 17.60 20.35 -17.79
C LEU A 408 18.03 21.82 -17.92
N LEU A 409 18.83 22.15 -18.94
CA LEU A 409 19.24 23.52 -19.23
C LEU A 409 18.02 24.39 -19.56
N LYS A 410 17.14 23.92 -20.44
CA LYS A 410 15.88 24.62 -20.76
C LYS A 410 15.03 24.84 -19.51
N HIS A 411 14.90 23.84 -18.65
CA HIS A 411 14.15 23.99 -17.41
C HIS A 411 14.80 25.01 -16.46
N LEU A 412 16.12 25.07 -16.37
CA LEU A 412 16.83 26.09 -15.57
C LEU A 412 16.54 27.51 -16.06
N THR A 413 16.37 27.72 -17.37
CA THR A 413 16.01 29.04 -17.96
C THR A 413 14.61 29.51 -17.58
N SER A 414 13.73 28.60 -17.14
CA SER A 414 12.34 28.95 -16.78
C SER A 414 12.22 29.62 -15.40
N PHE A 415 13.24 29.52 -14.55
CA PHE A 415 13.24 30.12 -13.22
C PHE A 415 13.57 31.61 -13.28
N LYS A 416 12.56 32.46 -13.01
CA LYS A 416 12.67 33.94 -13.10
C LYS A 416 13.78 34.55 -12.25
N ASN A 417 14.19 33.90 -11.16
CA ASN A 417 15.13 34.44 -10.19
C ASN A 417 16.58 34.01 -10.45
N ILE A 418 16.86 33.30 -11.55
CA ILE A 418 18.17 32.77 -11.88
C ILE A 418 18.68 33.44 -13.15
N THR A 419 19.79 34.17 -13.04
CA THR A 419 20.49 34.71 -14.21
C THR A 419 21.40 33.63 -14.80
N ILE A 420 21.23 33.37 -16.10
CA ILE A 420 22.13 32.51 -16.88
C ILE A 420 23.00 33.45 -17.72
N ASP A 421 24.29 33.47 -17.42
CA ASP A 421 25.24 34.33 -18.11
C ASP A 421 25.99 33.54 -19.19
N VAL A 422 26.44 34.25 -20.22
CA VAL A 422 27.18 33.68 -21.37
C VAL A 422 28.42 32.89 -20.92
N LYS A 423 29.14 33.37 -19.89
CA LYS A 423 30.30 32.69 -19.31
C LYS A 423 29.97 31.29 -18.77
N LEU A 424 28.78 31.12 -18.21
CA LEU A 424 28.34 29.82 -17.70
C LEU A 424 28.07 28.86 -18.86
N LEU A 425 27.40 29.31 -19.91
CA LEU A 425 27.13 28.48 -21.08
C LEU A 425 28.42 28.10 -21.83
N GLN A 426 29.39 29.01 -21.88
CA GLN A 426 30.73 28.71 -22.38
C GLN A 426 31.38 27.60 -21.55
N SER A 427 31.38 27.71 -20.21
CA SER A 427 31.94 26.67 -19.32
C SER A 427 31.26 25.30 -19.47
N LEU A 428 29.95 25.28 -19.77
CA LEU A 428 29.20 24.04 -20.00
C LEU A 428 29.56 23.37 -21.34
N ASN A 429 30.03 24.14 -22.33
CA ASN A 429 30.36 23.65 -23.67
C ASN A 429 31.87 23.63 -23.96
N GLU A 430 32.75 23.76 -22.96
CA GLU A 430 34.22 23.70 -23.12
C GLU A 430 34.69 22.41 -23.81
N ASN A 431 34.01 21.28 -23.55
CA ASN A 431 34.32 19.99 -24.15
C ASN A 431 33.61 19.74 -25.51
N GLY A 432 32.88 20.74 -26.03
CA GLY A 432 32.11 20.61 -27.28
C GLY A 432 30.89 19.68 -27.20
N LYS A 433 30.45 19.33 -25.97
CA LYS A 433 29.36 18.40 -25.68
C LYS A 433 28.02 18.79 -26.33
N PHE A 434 27.78 20.08 -26.51
CA PHE A 434 26.52 20.62 -27.03
C PHE A 434 26.63 21.15 -28.46
N ASN A 435 27.75 20.92 -29.15
CA ASN A 435 28.00 21.51 -30.47
C ASN A 435 26.94 21.15 -31.53
N GLU A 436 26.40 19.94 -31.47
CA GLU A 436 25.34 19.45 -32.37
C GLU A 436 23.91 19.73 -31.84
N SER A 437 23.76 20.42 -30.70
CA SER A 437 22.46 20.69 -30.09
C SER A 437 21.87 22.04 -30.51
N LEU A 438 20.80 21.98 -31.30
CA LEU A 438 20.02 23.16 -31.67
C LEU A 438 19.43 23.91 -30.47
N ASP A 439 18.89 23.19 -29.49
CA ASP A 439 18.28 23.79 -28.30
C ASP A 439 19.31 24.58 -27.47
N PHE A 440 20.55 24.08 -27.37
CA PHE A 440 21.63 24.77 -26.68
C PHE A 440 21.98 26.09 -27.36
N TRP A 441 22.16 26.10 -28.68
CA TRP A 441 22.53 27.30 -29.42
C TRP A 441 21.42 28.35 -29.43
N LEU A 442 20.14 27.95 -29.47
CA LEU A 442 19.03 28.89 -29.31
C LEU A 442 19.02 29.52 -27.90
N ILE A 443 19.29 28.75 -26.84
CA ILE A 443 19.43 29.31 -25.48
C ILE A 443 20.62 30.27 -25.42
N TYR A 444 21.77 29.90 -26.00
CA TYR A 444 22.98 30.70 -26.04
C TYR A 444 22.75 32.05 -26.74
N LEU A 445 22.16 32.03 -27.93
CA LEU A 445 21.86 33.24 -28.70
C LEU A 445 20.83 34.12 -27.99
N ASN A 446 19.78 33.54 -27.40
CA ASN A 446 18.83 34.29 -26.58
C ASN A 446 19.48 34.94 -25.35
N THR A 447 20.44 34.26 -24.71
CA THR A 447 21.18 34.86 -23.57
C THR A 447 22.12 35.98 -23.99
N LEU A 448 22.71 35.91 -25.20
CA LEU A 448 23.49 37.01 -25.78
C LEU A 448 22.62 38.24 -26.07
N LEU A 449 21.39 38.03 -26.57
CA LEU A 449 20.42 39.12 -26.76
C LEU A 449 20.02 39.78 -25.44
N LEU A 450 19.73 38.97 -24.40
CA LEU A 450 19.41 39.50 -23.06
C LEU A 450 20.57 40.24 -22.40
N ALA A 451 21.82 39.90 -22.75
CA ALA A 451 23.02 40.56 -22.27
C ALA A 451 23.38 41.84 -23.05
N ASN A 452 22.58 42.24 -24.06
CA ASN A 452 22.89 43.34 -24.99
C ASN A 452 24.28 43.21 -25.63
N ALA A 453 24.66 41.99 -26.04
CA ALA A 453 25.94 41.74 -26.70
C ALA A 453 26.03 42.48 -28.05
N GLU A 454 27.24 42.79 -28.50
CA GLU A 454 27.46 43.49 -29.76
C GLU A 454 26.94 42.67 -30.95
N ARG A 455 26.36 43.34 -31.94
CA ARG A 455 25.82 42.70 -33.16
C ARG A 455 26.84 41.81 -33.86
N ALA A 456 28.12 42.20 -33.86
CA ALA A 456 29.21 41.39 -34.41
C ALA A 456 29.41 40.06 -33.66
N GLU A 457 29.28 40.08 -32.33
CA GLU A 457 29.41 38.88 -31.49
C GLU A 457 28.24 37.91 -31.71
N VAL A 458 27.02 38.42 -31.80
CA VAL A 458 25.81 37.62 -32.08
C VAL A 458 25.91 36.94 -33.46
N LEU A 459 26.33 37.67 -34.49
CA LEU A 459 26.50 37.14 -35.84
C LEU A 459 27.62 36.09 -35.94
N ASN A 460 28.73 36.29 -35.23
CA ASN A 460 29.83 35.33 -35.19
C ASN A 460 29.37 34.00 -34.58
N TRP A 461 28.69 34.02 -33.42
CA TRP A 461 28.19 32.81 -32.79
C TRP A 461 27.04 32.16 -33.57
N PHE A 462 26.20 32.94 -34.25
CA PHE A 462 25.18 32.41 -35.16
C PHE A 462 25.82 31.64 -36.32
N SER A 463 26.83 32.22 -36.99
CA SER A 463 27.55 31.54 -38.07
C SER A 463 28.25 30.27 -37.59
N PHE A 464 28.77 30.26 -36.36
CA PHE A 464 29.36 29.10 -35.73
C PHE A 464 28.31 27.99 -35.47
N ALA A 465 27.14 28.36 -34.93
CA ALA A 465 26.05 27.42 -34.68
C ALA A 465 25.54 26.79 -36.00
N VAL A 466 25.36 27.59 -37.05
CA VAL A 466 24.97 27.12 -38.39
C VAL A 466 26.03 26.19 -38.98
N GLY A 467 27.31 26.52 -38.81
CA GLY A 467 28.43 25.68 -39.26
C GLY A 467 28.53 24.33 -38.55
N LYS A 468 27.98 24.19 -37.34
CA LYS A 468 28.00 22.94 -36.55
C LYS A 468 26.74 22.09 -36.69
N ILE A 469 25.56 22.70 -36.85
CA ILE A 469 24.27 21.99 -36.93
C ILE A 469 23.81 21.75 -38.37
N GLY A 470 24.22 22.61 -39.30
CA GLY A 470 23.63 22.70 -40.64
C GLY A 470 22.46 23.68 -40.70
N GLU A 471 21.89 23.87 -41.90
CA GLU A 471 20.78 24.79 -42.12
C GLU A 471 19.46 24.27 -41.52
N ASP A 472 19.19 24.61 -40.25
CA ASP A 472 17.91 24.30 -39.60
C ASP A 472 16.89 25.44 -39.76
N ARG A 473 15.63 25.07 -40.03
CA ARG A 473 14.50 26.01 -40.18
C ARG A 473 14.29 26.90 -38.95
N LYS A 474 14.49 26.38 -37.73
CA LYS A 474 14.28 27.14 -36.49
C LYS A 474 15.37 28.18 -36.25
N LEU A 475 16.62 27.87 -36.60
CA LEU A 475 17.73 28.82 -36.53
C LEU A 475 17.55 29.94 -37.55
N LYS A 476 17.07 29.63 -38.77
CA LYS A 476 16.71 30.63 -39.77
C LYS A 476 15.57 31.54 -39.29
N GLN A 477 14.49 30.99 -38.74
CA GLN A 477 13.39 31.77 -38.18
C GLN A 477 13.86 32.69 -37.04
N TRP A 478 14.69 32.20 -36.12
CA TRP A 478 15.27 33.02 -35.06
C TRP A 478 16.10 34.20 -35.62
N PHE A 479 16.86 33.95 -36.68
CA PHE A 479 17.67 34.97 -37.34
C PHE A 479 16.83 36.02 -38.08
N ASP A 480 15.78 35.58 -38.76
CA ASP A 480 14.83 36.48 -39.43
C ASP A 480 14.11 37.37 -38.41
N ASP A 481 13.70 36.79 -37.26
CA ASP A 481 13.16 37.55 -36.13
C ASP A 481 14.19 38.56 -35.61
N TYR A 482 15.45 38.14 -35.37
CA TYR A 482 16.53 39.04 -34.92
C TYR A 482 16.75 40.24 -35.85
N LEU A 483 16.72 40.02 -37.16
CA LEU A 483 16.90 41.07 -38.18
C LEU A 483 15.74 42.08 -38.23
N SER A 484 14.58 41.74 -37.67
CA SER A 484 13.42 42.62 -37.61
C SER A 484 13.46 43.63 -36.44
N TYR A 485 14.43 43.49 -35.53
CA TYR A 485 14.58 44.36 -34.35
C TYR A 485 15.71 45.37 -34.53
N ASP A 486 15.34 46.66 -34.66
CA ASP A 486 16.31 47.76 -34.82
C ASP A 486 16.53 48.59 -33.53
N SER A 487 15.69 48.45 -32.49
CA SER A 487 15.82 49.21 -31.23
C SER A 487 15.76 48.36 -29.95
N GLN A 488 16.33 48.87 -28.84
CA GLN A 488 16.40 48.20 -27.54
C GLN A 488 14.99 47.99 -26.91
N GLU A 489 14.03 48.87 -27.23
CA GLU A 489 12.63 48.75 -26.78
C GLU A 489 11.89 47.61 -27.51
N ASP A 490 12.21 47.35 -28.78
CA ASP A 490 11.59 46.28 -29.57
C ASP A 490 12.04 44.88 -29.07
N ILE A 491 13.30 44.78 -28.61
CA ILE A 491 13.85 43.56 -27.99
C ILE A 491 13.15 43.29 -26.64
N GLU A 492 12.92 44.31 -25.81
CA GLU A 492 12.16 44.16 -24.56
C GLU A 492 10.68 43.80 -24.81
N GLN A 493 10.07 44.33 -25.88
CA GLN A 493 8.71 43.98 -26.30
C GLN A 493 8.61 42.53 -26.78
N TYR A 494 9.59 42.04 -27.55
CA TYR A 494 9.71 40.63 -27.94
C TYR A 494 9.75 39.71 -26.72
N PHE A 495 10.60 39.99 -25.72
CA PHE A 495 10.65 39.14 -24.52
C PHE A 495 9.40 39.26 -23.63
N LYS A 496 8.67 40.39 -23.65
CA LYS A 496 7.34 40.52 -23.02
C LYS A 496 6.27 39.69 -23.73
N LEU A 497 6.25 39.67 -25.07
CA LEU A 497 5.29 38.92 -25.90
C LEU A 497 5.62 37.41 -25.96
N ASN A 498 6.90 37.06 -26.12
CA ASN A 498 7.41 35.70 -26.27
C ASN A 498 7.85 35.01 -24.97
N ARG A 499 7.64 35.65 -23.81
CA ARG A 499 7.52 34.93 -22.54
C ARG A 499 6.43 33.85 -22.57
N LYS A 500 5.51 33.87 -23.54
CA LYS A 500 4.62 32.72 -23.82
C LYS A 500 5.24 31.72 -24.79
N LEU A 501 5.93 32.13 -25.85
CA LEU A 501 6.37 31.21 -26.92
C LEU A 501 7.63 30.39 -26.63
N VAL A 502 8.46 30.77 -25.64
CA VAL A 502 9.55 29.90 -25.13
C VAL A 502 9.06 28.97 -24.00
N LEU A 503 7.91 29.29 -23.38
CA LEU A 503 7.36 28.60 -22.21
C LEU A 503 6.09 27.77 -22.48
N THR A 504 5.51 27.79 -23.69
CA THR A 504 4.41 26.88 -24.07
C THR A 504 4.78 26.10 -25.33
N ASN A 505 5.37 24.93 -25.11
CA ASN A 505 5.10 23.74 -25.91
C ASN A 505 5.05 22.58 -24.90
N GLN A 506 3.99 22.58 -24.09
CA GLN A 506 3.31 21.37 -23.64
C GLN A 506 2.01 21.29 -24.44
#